data_AF-A0AAE0B8W9-F1
#
_entry.id   AF-A0AAE0B8W9-F1
#
_cell.length_a   1.000
_cell.length_b   1.000
_cell.length_c   1.000
_cell.angle_alpha   90.00
_cell.angle_beta   90.00
_cell.angle_gamma   90.00
#
_symmetry.space_group_name_H-M   'P 1'
#
loop_
_entity.id
_entity.type
_entity.pdbx_description
1 polymer ?
#
loop_
_entity_poly.entity_id
_entity_poly.type
_entity_poly.pdbx_seq_one_letter_code
_entity_poly.pdbx_strand_id
1 'polypeptide(L)'
;MQFIYVLPGWEGSAADSRVLRDAISRTNGFKVPQGYYYLCDAGYPNGEGFLTPYRGQHYQLNDWTLPPNTPQEFFNMKHSSARNVIKRAFGLLKRRWTILKGRSYYLVKIQYRIILVCCLLHNLIRREMPVDPL
;
A
#
# COMPACT_ATOMS: atom_id res chain seq x y z
N MET A 1 3.98 -3.68 11.35
CA MET A 1 3.32 -3.22 10.11
C MET A 1 1.87 -3.59 10.18
N GLN A 2 0.97 -2.60 10.12
CA GLN A 2 -0.47 -2.76 10.27
C GLN A 2 -1.20 -2.15 9.06
N PHE A 3 -2.37 -2.69 8.75
CA PHE A 3 -3.28 -2.16 7.72
C PHE A 3 -4.33 -1.27 8.40
N ILE A 4 -4.22 0.04 8.23
CA ILE A 4 -5.07 1.02 8.92
C ILE A 4 -6.40 1.30 8.19
N TYR A 5 -6.41 1.08 6.87
CA TYR A 5 -7.58 1.22 6.02
C TYR A 5 -7.45 0.23 4.86
N VAL A 6 -8.53 -0.47 4.55
CA VAL A 6 -8.56 -1.48 3.49
C VAL A 6 -9.85 -1.30 2.70
N LEU A 7 -9.71 -1.01 1.41
CA LEU A 7 -10.82 -0.86 0.48
C LEU A 7 -10.76 -1.95 -0.59
N PRO A 8 -11.38 -3.11 -0.37
CA PRO A 8 -11.43 -4.17 -1.36
C PRO A 8 -12.64 -4.01 -2.29
N GLY A 9 -12.67 -4.80 -3.37
CA GLY A 9 -13.81 -4.88 -4.30
C GLY A 9 -13.68 -4.04 -5.56
N TRP A 10 -12.57 -3.34 -5.75
CA TRP A 10 -12.21 -2.71 -7.02
C TRP A 10 -11.64 -3.73 -8.00
N GLU A 11 -11.94 -3.54 -9.28
CA GLU A 11 -11.39 -4.32 -10.38
C GLU A 11 -9.88 -4.08 -10.53
N GLY A 12 -9.13 -5.11 -10.96
CA GLY A 12 -7.67 -5.00 -11.12
C GLY A 12 -7.22 -3.99 -12.17
N SER A 13 -8.11 -3.56 -13.07
CA SER A 13 -7.88 -2.52 -14.09
C SER A 13 -8.19 -1.10 -13.60
N ALA A 14 -8.73 -0.95 -12.38
CA ALA A 14 -9.10 0.36 -11.85
C ALA A 14 -7.85 1.22 -11.61
N ALA A 15 -7.89 2.48 -12.08
CA ALA A 15 -6.82 3.43 -11.81
C ALA A 15 -6.74 3.76 -10.31
N ASP A 16 -5.52 3.81 -9.78
CA ASP A 16 -5.24 4.11 -8.36
C ASP A 16 -5.90 5.42 -7.90
N SER A 17 -5.89 6.44 -8.75
CA SER A 17 -6.56 7.72 -8.51
C SER A 17 -8.08 7.59 -8.31
N ARG A 18 -8.73 6.68 -9.04
CA ARG A 18 -10.18 6.42 -8.91
C ARG A 18 -10.48 5.71 -7.60
N VAL A 19 -9.68 4.71 -7.23
CA VAL A 19 -9.80 3.98 -5.97
C VAL A 19 -9.58 4.91 -4.79
N LEU A 20 -8.57 5.78 -4.85
CA LEU A 20 -8.29 6.76 -3.80
C LEU A 20 -9.44 7.75 -3.62
N ARG A 21 -9.98 8.28 -4.71
CA ARG A 21 -11.11 9.22 -4.66
C ARG A 21 -12.33 8.59 -3.98
N ASP A 22 -12.68 7.36 -4.33
CA ASP A 22 -13.75 6.62 -3.64
C ASP A 22 -13.44 6.38 -2.16
N ALA A 23 -12.19 6.04 -1.84
CA ALA A 23 -11.77 5.87 -0.45
C ALA A 23 -11.99 7.13 0.38
N ILE A 24 -11.64 8.30 -0.13
CA ILE A 24 -11.75 9.57 0.58
C ILE A 24 -13.21 10.06 0.64
N SER A 25 -14.01 9.84 -0.40
CA SER A 25 -15.37 10.37 -0.48
C SER A 25 -16.40 9.66 0.41
N ARG A 26 -16.05 8.51 1.00
CA ARG A 26 -16.96 7.75 1.88
C ARG A 26 -17.15 8.45 3.22
N THR A 27 -18.33 8.32 3.82
CA THR A 27 -18.66 8.90 5.14
C THR A 27 -17.67 8.50 6.23
N ASN A 28 -17.26 7.22 6.26
CA ASN A 28 -16.19 6.69 7.11
C ASN A 28 -14.96 6.34 6.28
N GLY A 29 -14.66 7.20 5.30
CA GLY A 29 -13.60 7.01 4.32
C GLY A 29 -12.20 7.18 4.87
N PHE A 30 -11.23 6.99 3.99
CA PHE A 30 -9.83 7.19 4.29
C PHE A 30 -9.56 8.67 4.59
N LYS A 31 -8.92 8.92 5.74
CA LYS A 31 -8.58 10.27 6.19
C LYS A 31 -7.07 10.40 6.34
N VAL A 32 -6.56 11.56 5.94
CA VAL A 32 -5.18 11.95 6.21
C VAL A 32 -5.13 12.73 7.52
N PRO A 33 -4.35 12.27 8.52
CA PRO A 33 -4.16 13.04 9.75
C PRO A 33 -3.54 14.40 9.45
N GLN A 34 -3.99 15.44 10.17
CA GLN A 34 -3.49 16.80 9.97
C GLN A 34 -1.98 16.88 10.20
N GLY A 35 -1.25 17.48 9.26
CA GLY A 35 0.21 17.60 9.31
C GLY A 35 0.98 16.36 8.83
N TYR A 36 0.27 15.32 8.37
CA TYR A 36 0.89 14.10 7.85
C TYR A 36 0.62 13.92 6.35
N TYR A 37 1.50 13.17 5.71
CA TYR A 37 1.38 12.77 4.30
C TYR A 37 1.59 11.26 4.16
N TYR A 38 0.82 10.63 3.28
CA TYR A 38 1.05 9.25 2.86
C TYR A 38 1.97 9.20 1.64
N LEU A 39 2.92 8.26 1.65
CA LEU A 39 3.80 8.00 0.51
C LEU A 39 3.14 7.04 -0.48
N CYS A 40 2.83 7.53 -1.67
CA CYS A 40 2.15 6.81 -2.74
C CYS A 40 3.12 6.39 -3.87
N ASP A 41 2.71 5.48 -4.77
CA ASP A 41 3.41 5.32 -6.06
C ASP A 41 3.02 6.44 -7.03
N ALA A 42 3.67 6.42 -8.20
CA ALA A 42 3.42 7.32 -9.30
C ALA A 42 2.01 7.20 -9.92
N GLY A 43 1.25 6.13 -9.60
CA GLY A 43 -0.12 5.91 -10.08
C GLY A 43 -1.16 6.79 -9.38
N TYR A 44 -0.85 7.24 -8.15
CA TYR A 44 -1.69 8.17 -7.40
C TYR A 44 -1.44 9.64 -7.82
N PRO A 45 -2.41 10.54 -7.53
CA PRO A 45 -2.19 11.97 -7.64
C PRO A 45 -1.27 12.48 -6.51
N ASN A 46 -0.44 13.48 -6.83
CA ASN A 46 0.29 14.26 -5.84
C ASN A 46 -0.62 15.37 -5.31
N GLY A 47 -0.63 15.63 -4.01
CA GLY A 47 -1.48 16.68 -3.44
C GLY A 47 -1.41 16.75 -1.92
N GLU A 48 -2.26 17.58 -1.32
CA GLU A 48 -2.36 17.67 0.13
C GLU A 48 -2.66 16.29 0.73
N GLY A 49 -1.83 15.86 1.67
CA GLY A 49 -1.90 14.56 2.31
C GLY A 49 -1.35 13.37 1.52
N PHE A 50 -0.92 13.54 0.26
CA PHE A 50 -0.40 12.47 -0.58
C PHE A 50 0.86 12.90 -1.34
N LEU A 51 1.97 12.23 -1.06
CA LEU A 51 3.25 12.45 -1.75
C LEU A 51 3.52 11.34 -2.74
N THR A 52 3.85 11.69 -3.98
CA THR A 52 4.25 10.77 -5.04
C THR A 52 5.69 11.06 -5.48
N PRO A 53 6.43 10.09 -6.02
CA PRO A 53 7.77 10.36 -6.58
C PRO A 53 7.69 11.36 -7.75
N TYR A 54 8.77 12.10 -7.97
CA TYR A 54 8.94 12.94 -9.16
C TYR A 54 8.90 12.08 -10.42
N ARG A 55 8.05 12.47 -11.38
CA ARG A 55 7.91 11.79 -12.68
C ARG A 55 9.05 12.17 -13.63
N GLY A 56 9.42 11.26 -14.52
CA GLY A 56 10.44 11.51 -15.56
C GLY A 56 11.87 11.63 -15.03
N GLN A 57 12.13 11.21 -13.79
CA GLN A 57 13.46 11.15 -13.18
C GLN A 57 13.94 9.70 -13.10
N HIS A 58 15.25 9.47 -13.27
CA HIS A 58 15.89 8.15 -13.22
C HIS A 58 15.86 7.54 -11.81
N TYR A 59 14.73 7.02 -11.34
CA TYR A 59 14.66 6.13 -10.16
C TYR A 59 13.45 5.20 -10.28
N GLN A 60 13.45 4.35 -11.31
CA GLN A 60 12.45 3.31 -11.54
C GLN A 60 13.08 1.93 -11.32
N LEU A 61 12.99 1.44 -10.08
CA LEU A 61 13.17 0.07 -9.59
C LEU A 61 14.43 -0.75 -9.97
N ASN A 62 15.15 -0.46 -11.05
CA ASN A 62 16.25 -1.27 -11.60
C ASN A 62 17.60 -0.51 -11.79
N ASP A 63 17.62 0.83 -11.75
CA ASP A 63 18.86 1.64 -11.92
C ASP A 63 19.52 2.03 -10.57
N TRP A 64 19.54 1.12 -9.59
CA TRP A 64 20.17 1.37 -8.29
C TRP A 64 21.71 1.41 -8.34
N THR A 65 22.30 1.32 -9.53
CA THR A 65 23.74 1.23 -9.74
C THR A 65 24.43 2.59 -9.65
N LEU A 66 23.70 3.70 -9.79
CA LEU A 66 24.26 5.06 -9.77
C LEU A 66 23.73 5.88 -8.59
N PRO A 67 24.61 6.68 -7.95
CA PRO A 67 24.19 7.60 -6.90
C PRO A 67 23.29 8.71 -7.47
N PRO A 68 22.38 9.28 -6.66
CA PRO A 68 21.50 10.35 -7.11
C PRO A 68 22.31 11.61 -7.37
N ASN A 69 22.15 12.18 -8.56
CA ASN A 69 22.84 13.38 -9.03
C ASN A 69 21.97 14.63 -8.87
N THR A 70 20.64 14.49 -8.73
CA THR A 70 19.72 15.61 -8.50
C THR A 70 18.97 15.50 -7.17
N PRO A 71 18.48 16.62 -6.61
CA PRO A 71 17.62 16.58 -5.42
C PRO A 71 16.33 15.75 -5.61
N GLN A 72 15.78 15.74 -6.84
CA GLN A 72 14.58 14.98 -7.18
C GLN A 72 14.87 13.47 -7.20
N GLU A 73 16.03 13.11 -7.73
CA GLU A 73 16.57 11.75 -7.69
C GLU A 73 16.81 11.26 -6.26
N PHE A 74 17.43 12.09 -5.42
CA PHE A 74 17.64 11.79 -4.01
C PHE A 74 16.31 11.61 -3.26
N PHE A 75 15.33 12.47 -3.54
CA PHE A 75 13.98 12.33 -3.01
C PHE A 75 13.36 11.00 -3.42
N ASN A 76 13.36 10.66 -4.72
CA ASN A 76 12.79 9.41 -5.22
C ASN A 76 13.48 8.17 -4.63
N MET A 77 14.80 8.22 -4.43
CA MET A 77 15.58 7.18 -3.76
C MET A 77 15.07 6.96 -2.32
N LYS A 78 14.95 8.03 -1.53
CA LYS A 78 14.45 7.96 -0.14
C LYS A 78 12.98 7.52 -0.10
N HIS A 79 12.15 8.05 -1.00
CA HIS A 79 10.74 7.71 -1.15
C HIS A 79 10.55 6.22 -1.43
N SER A 80 11.29 5.67 -2.39
CA SER A 80 11.27 4.25 -2.74
C SER A 80 11.75 3.36 -1.59
N SER A 81 12.82 3.76 -0.91
CA SER A 81 13.34 3.06 0.27
C SER A 81 12.31 2.99 1.40
N ALA A 82 11.64 4.10 1.72
CA ALA A 82 10.59 4.15 2.73
C ALA A 82 9.39 3.26 2.34
N ARG A 83 8.99 3.25 1.06
CA ARG A 83 7.90 2.42 0.56
C ARG A 83 8.16 0.92 0.60
N ASN A 84 9.39 0.46 0.87
CA ASN A 84 9.67 -0.96 1.09
C ASN A 84 8.84 -1.57 2.22
N VAL A 85 8.42 -0.76 3.21
CA VAL A 85 7.52 -1.21 4.29
C VAL A 85 6.19 -1.74 3.74
N ILE A 86 5.65 -1.14 2.66
CA ILE A 86 4.38 -1.55 2.04
C ILE A 86 4.54 -2.93 1.41
N LYS A 87 5.61 -3.12 0.61
CA LYS A 87 5.91 -4.41 -0.02
C LYS A 87 6.10 -5.52 1.03
N ARG A 88 6.84 -5.22 2.11
CA ARG A 88 7.05 -6.15 3.23
C ARG A 88 5.75 -6.49 3.94
N ALA A 89 4.87 -5.51 4.17
CA ALA A 89 3.57 -5.72 4.81
C ALA A 89 2.69 -6.69 4.01
N PHE A 90 2.56 -6.47 2.69
CA PHE A 90 1.82 -7.40 1.82
C PHE A 90 2.50 -8.76 1.68
N GLY A 91 3.83 -8.80 1.68
CA GLY A 91 4.60 -10.04 1.69
C GLY A 91 4.30 -10.90 2.92
N LEU A 92 4.33 -10.31 4.11
CA LEU A 92 3.96 -10.99 5.35
C LEU A 92 2.50 -11.42 5.36
N LEU A 93 1.58 -10.55 4.92
CA LEU A 93 0.16 -10.87 4.86
C LEU A 93 -0.10 -12.10 3.97
N LYS A 94 0.50 -12.13 2.77
CA LYS A 94 0.39 -13.28 1.86
C LYS A 94 1.12 -14.50 2.38
N ARG A 95 2.26 -14.35 3.08
CA ARG A 95 2.98 -15.48 3.70
C ARG A 95 2.13 -16.16 4.77
N ARG A 96 1.48 -15.37 5.62
CA ARG A 96 0.59 -15.84 6.70
C ARG A 96 -0.67 -16.49 6.14
N TRP A 97 -1.31 -15.85 5.17
CA TRP A 97 -2.60 -16.28 4.64
C TRP A 97 -2.43 -16.82 3.22
N THR A 98 -2.20 -18.13 3.11
CA THR A 98 -2.00 -18.80 1.81
C THR A 98 -3.19 -18.67 0.86
N ILE A 99 -4.40 -18.46 1.39
CA ILE A 99 -5.61 -18.15 0.62
C ILE A 99 -5.48 -16.90 -0.28
N LEU A 100 -4.54 -16.00 0.04
CA LEU A 100 -4.26 -14.79 -0.74
C LEU A 100 -3.19 -14.99 -1.83
N LYS A 101 -2.55 -16.17 -1.91
CA LYS A 101 -1.45 -16.44 -2.87
C LYS A 101 -1.94 -16.95 -4.22
N GLY A 102 -3.12 -17.58 -4.27
CA GLY A 102 -3.62 -18.28 -5.45
C GLY A 102 -4.92 -17.69 -6.02
N ARG A 103 -5.42 -18.31 -7.08
CA ARG A 103 -6.76 -18.02 -7.59
C ARG A 103 -7.79 -18.44 -6.55
N SER A 104 -8.78 -17.59 -6.33
CA SER A 104 -9.92 -17.90 -5.49
C SER A 104 -11.09 -18.37 -6.37
N TYR A 105 -11.75 -19.45 -5.96
CA TYR A 105 -12.99 -19.95 -6.56
C TYR A 105 -14.25 -19.40 -5.88
N TYR A 106 -14.09 -18.62 -4.81
CA TYR A 106 -15.21 -17.94 -4.16
C TYR A 106 -15.76 -16.83 -5.03
N LEU A 107 -17.06 -16.55 -4.89
CA LEU A 107 -17.69 -15.37 -5.48
C LEU A 107 -16.95 -14.10 -5.07
N VAL A 108 -16.86 -13.11 -5.96
CA VAL A 108 -16.19 -11.81 -5.70
C VAL A 108 -16.63 -11.20 -4.37
N LYS A 109 -17.92 -11.37 -4.02
CA LYS A 109 -18.47 -10.88 -2.76
C LYS A 109 -17.83 -11.48 -1.51
N ILE A 110 -17.41 -12.74 -1.59
CA ILE A 110 -16.74 -13.46 -0.51
C ILE A 110 -15.25 -13.13 -0.52
N GLN A 111 -14.64 -12.97 -1.70
CA GLN A 111 -13.22 -12.62 -1.83
C GLN A 111 -12.86 -11.33 -1.10
N TYR A 112 -13.65 -10.26 -1.26
CA TYR A 112 -13.36 -9.01 -0.58
C TYR A 112 -13.47 -9.13 0.95
N ARG A 113 -14.37 -9.99 1.46
CA ARG A 113 -14.51 -10.26 2.90
C ARG A 113 -13.30 -11.01 3.43
N ILE A 114 -12.81 -12.00 2.68
CA ILE A 114 -11.59 -12.74 3.03
C ILE A 114 -10.40 -11.77 3.18
N ILE A 115 -10.22 -10.86 2.22
CA ILE A 115 -9.14 -9.85 2.28
C ILE A 115 -9.24 -9.01 3.57
N LEU A 116 -10.44 -8.52 3.91
CA LEU A 116 -10.65 -7.74 5.13
C LEU A 116 -10.31 -8.54 6.39
N VAL A 117 -10.82 -9.77 6.50
CA VAL A 117 -10.58 -10.63 7.65
C VAL A 117 -9.09 -10.95 7.79
N CYS A 118 -8.39 -11.25 6.70
CA CYS A 118 -6.95 -11.46 6.72
C CYS A 118 -6.18 -10.23 7.26
N CYS A 119 -6.54 -9.02 6.83
CA CYS A 119 -5.93 -7.79 7.33
C CYS A 119 -6.23 -7.54 8.81
N LEU A 120 -7.48 -7.77 9.24
CA LEU A 120 -7.90 -7.61 10.64
C LEU A 120 -7.18 -8.59 11.56
N LEU A 121 -7.14 -9.87 11.20
CA LEU A 121 -6.46 -10.91 11.96
C LEU A 121 -4.94 -10.68 11.98
N HIS A 122 -4.35 -10.23 10.86
CA HIS A 122 -2.94 -9.83 10.83
C HIS A 122 -2.66 -8.71 11.83
N ASN A 123 -3.49 -7.67 11.87
CA ASN A 123 -3.33 -6.57 12.82
C ASN A 123 -3.52 -7.04 14.28
N LEU A 124 -4.50 -7.90 14.54
CA LEU A 124 -4.74 -8.47 15.86
C LEU A 124 -3.52 -9.24 16.35
N ILE A 125 -3.01 -10.18 15.55
CA ILE A 125 -1.81 -10.94 15.87
C ILE A 125 -0.63 -10.00 16.14
N ARG A 126 -0.41 -9.00 15.28
CA ARG A 126 0.67 -8.02 15.45
C ARG A 126 0.56 -7.16 16.71
N ARG A 127 -0.65 -7.03 17.28
CA ARG A 127 -0.91 -6.24 18.49
C ARG A 127 -0.78 -7.10 19.75
N GLU A 128 -1.34 -8.31 19.73
CA GLU A 128 -1.43 -9.17 20.91
C GLU A 128 -0.26 -10.14 21.06
N MET A 129 0.43 -10.51 19.96
CA MET A 129 1.55 -11.44 20.02
C MET A 129 2.89 -10.68 20.05
N PRO A 130 3.62 -10.69 21.19
CA PRO A 130 4.91 -10.00 21.31
C PRO A 130 5.98 -10.61 20.39
N VAL A 131 5.87 -11.91 20.11
CA VAL A 131 6.72 -12.64 19.16
C VAL A 131 5.83 -13.29 18.12
N ASP A 132 6.07 -12.96 16.85
CA ASP A 132 5.33 -13.47 15.71
C ASP A 132 6.25 -14.45 14.96
N PRO A 133 6.00 -15.77 15.01
CA PRO A 133 6.93 -16.81 14.54
C PRO A 133 7.04 -16.94 13.01
N LEU A 134 6.48 -15.98 12.26
CA LEU A 134 6.30 -15.99 10.81
C LEU A 134 7.40 -15.27 10.04
#